data_AF-A0A1G5LMU8-F1
#
_entry.id   AF-A0A1G5LMU8-F1
#
_cell.length_a   1.000
_cell.length_b   1.000
_cell.length_c   1.000
_cell.angle_alpha   90.00
_cell.angle_beta   90.00
_cell.angle_gamma   90.00
#
_symmetry.space_group_name_H-M   'P 1'
#
loop_
_entity.id
_entity.type
_entity.pdbx_description
1 polymer ?
#
loop_
_entity_poly.entity_id
_entity_poly.type
_entity_poly.pdbx_seq_one_letter_code
_entity_poly.pdbx_strand_id
1 'polypeptide(L)'
;MKAELHEIATSGTAPSLAPSPLLVRVRAVMDTLDLDCRCRGKLDAALERFEALENRRQLRGLILDARHQAERIGALLELVGELDTVSTDETDLSVFQEIALLFEDIKAAATRGSEDMVRAAGLDLHGGQAA
;
A
#
# COMPACT_ATOMS: atom_id res chain seq x y z
N MET A 1 -33.25 1.62 -25.35
CA MET A 1 -32.67 1.41 -24.01
C MET A 1 -31.36 2.18 -23.95
N LYS A 2 -31.35 3.35 -23.31
CA LYS A 2 -30.13 4.11 -23.04
C LYS A 2 -29.60 3.65 -21.68
N ALA A 3 -28.33 3.28 -21.61
CA ALA A 3 -27.63 3.05 -20.36
C ALA A 3 -27.25 4.41 -19.77
N GLU A 4 -27.84 4.78 -18.64
CA GLU A 4 -27.36 5.88 -17.82
C GLU A 4 -26.25 5.35 -16.92
N LEU A 5 -25.02 5.78 -17.21
CA LEU A 5 -23.90 5.66 -16.29
C LEU A 5 -24.10 6.71 -15.20
N HIS A 6 -24.34 6.24 -13.98
CA HIS A 6 -24.43 7.09 -12.81
C HIS A 6 -23.03 7.58 -12.44
N GLU A 7 -22.82 8.87 -12.59
CA GLU A 7 -21.58 9.59 -12.28
C GLU A 7 -21.41 9.65 -10.75
N ILE A 8 -20.49 8.85 -10.21
CA ILE A 8 -20.16 8.89 -8.77
C ILE A 8 -19.28 10.13 -8.54
N ALA A 9 -19.92 11.20 -8.09
CA ALA A 9 -19.25 12.38 -7.56
C ALA A 9 -18.42 11.98 -6.33
N THR A 10 -17.11 11.91 -6.49
CA THR A 10 -16.16 11.82 -5.37
C THR A 10 -15.67 13.23 -5.07
N SER A 11 -16.42 13.95 -4.24
CA SER A 11 -15.91 15.14 -3.54
C SER A 11 -14.98 14.70 -2.39
N GLY A 12 -13.83 14.13 -2.76
CA GLY A 12 -12.76 13.80 -1.83
C GLY A 12 -11.98 15.07 -1.50
N THR A 13 -12.29 15.72 -0.38
CA THR A 13 -11.34 16.64 0.25
C THR A 13 -10.09 15.83 0.58
N ALA A 14 -9.02 16.03 -0.18
CA ALA A 14 -7.76 15.35 0.03
C ALA A 14 -7.27 15.65 1.45
N PRO A 15 -7.01 14.65 2.30
CA PRO A 15 -6.34 14.88 3.56
C PRO A 15 -4.94 15.40 3.22
N SER A 16 -4.67 16.64 3.61
CA SER A 16 -3.31 17.18 3.63
C SER A 16 -2.46 16.26 4.52
N LEU A 17 -1.62 15.44 3.87
CA LEU A 17 -0.83 14.43 4.57
C LEU A 17 0.27 15.16 5.34
N ALA A 18 0.19 15.03 6.66
CA ALA A 18 1.13 15.62 7.58
C ALA A 18 2.55 15.09 7.30
N PRO A 19 3.60 15.94 7.43
CA PRO A 19 4.98 15.52 7.34
C PRO A 19 5.25 14.31 8.24
N SER A 20 6.20 13.45 7.83
CA SER A 20 6.58 12.27 8.62
C SER A 20 6.75 12.67 10.11
N PRO A 21 6.08 12.01 11.06
CA PRO A 21 6.12 12.40 12.48
C PRO A 21 7.54 12.36 13.05
N LEU A 22 8.42 11.54 12.46
CA LEU A 22 9.85 11.52 12.79
C LEU A 22 10.57 12.76 12.29
N LEU A 23 10.28 13.24 11.08
CA LEU A 23 10.87 14.46 10.54
C LEU A 23 10.37 15.71 11.28
N VAL A 24 9.11 15.73 11.71
CA VAL A 24 8.59 16.78 12.61
C VAL A 24 9.39 16.80 13.91
N ARG A 25 9.64 15.62 14.50
CA ARG A 25 10.42 15.51 15.73
C ARG A 25 11.88 15.91 15.55
N VAL A 26 12.50 15.52 14.44
CA VAL A 26 13.86 15.96 14.08
C VAL A 26 13.88 17.48 13.95
N ARG A 27 12.97 18.07 13.16
CA ARG A 27 12.89 19.51 12.97
C ARG A 27 12.70 20.26 14.31
N ALA A 28 11.82 19.76 15.18
CA ALA A 28 11.62 20.32 16.52
C ALA A 28 12.87 20.26 17.42
N VAL A 29 13.67 19.19 17.35
CA VAL A 29 14.95 19.13 18.06
C VAL A 29 15.94 20.13 17.47
N MET A 30 15.96 20.29 16.15
CA MET A 30 16.89 21.21 15.49
C MET A 30 16.52 22.68 15.72
N ASP A 31 15.26 22.99 15.95
CA ASP A 31 14.82 24.32 16.40
C ASP A 31 15.35 24.71 17.78
N THR A 32 15.78 23.72 18.60
CA THR A 32 16.46 23.99 19.88
C THR A 32 17.96 24.29 19.74
N LEU A 33 18.52 24.09 18.54
CA LEU A 33 19.93 24.36 18.25
C LEU A 33 20.09 25.80 17.74
N ASP A 34 21.12 26.50 18.23
CA ASP A 34 21.48 27.85 17.77
C ASP A 34 22.21 27.79 16.42
N LEU A 35 21.50 27.33 15.39
CA LEU A 35 21.98 27.29 14.01
C LEU A 35 21.77 28.64 13.34
N ASP A 36 22.81 29.17 12.71
CA ASP A 36 22.67 30.33 11.83
C ASP A 36 21.72 30.02 10.65
N CYS A 37 21.14 31.07 10.07
CA CYS A 37 20.14 30.94 9.00
C CYS A 37 20.65 30.14 7.79
N ARG A 38 21.96 30.17 7.53
CA ARG A 38 22.58 29.45 6.41
C ARG A 38 22.66 27.95 6.70
N CYS A 39 23.05 27.58 7.91
CA CYS A 39 23.11 26.20 8.37
C CYS A 39 21.71 25.60 8.44
N ARG A 40 20.73 26.37 8.93
CA ARG A 40 19.31 25.98 8.93
C ARG A 40 18.78 25.69 7.53
N GLY A 41 18.98 26.61 6.57
CA GLY A 41 18.52 26.40 5.20
C GLY A 41 19.17 25.21 4.49
N LYS A 42 20.46 24.94 4.73
CA LYS A 42 21.14 23.75 4.19
C LYS A 42 20.57 22.44 4.74
N LEU A 43 20.25 22.45 6.03
CA LEU A 43 19.70 21.32 6.74
C LEU A 43 18.26 21.03 6.32
N ASP A 44 17.40 22.03 6.24
CA ASP A 44 16.02 21.88 5.76
C ASP A 44 16.01 21.27 4.36
N ALA A 45 16.84 21.79 3.45
CA ALA A 45 16.98 21.26 2.11
C ALA A 45 17.55 19.82 2.07
N ALA A 46 18.32 19.41 3.08
CA ALA A 46 18.80 18.04 3.21
C ALA A 46 17.70 17.11 3.73
N LEU A 47 16.90 17.55 4.71
CA LEU A 47 15.77 16.81 5.25
C LEU A 47 14.66 16.60 4.20
N GLU A 48 14.35 17.62 3.40
CA GLU A 48 13.40 17.52 2.29
C GLU A 48 13.86 16.48 1.25
N ARG A 49 15.13 16.51 0.86
CA ARG A 49 15.71 15.51 -0.06
C ARG A 49 15.67 14.11 0.54
N PHE A 50 15.93 13.99 1.84
CA PHE A 50 15.86 12.71 2.54
C PHE A 50 14.43 12.16 2.58
N GLU A 51 13.44 12.99 2.87
CA GLU A 51 12.02 12.62 2.84
C GLU A 51 11.60 12.10 1.46
N ALA A 52 12.01 12.81 0.39
CA ALA A 52 11.72 12.39 -0.97
C ALA A 52 12.36 11.04 -1.33
N LEU A 53 13.61 10.79 -0.90
CA LEU A 53 14.29 9.51 -1.12
C LEU A 53 13.63 8.36 -0.33
N GLU A 54 13.25 8.63 0.91
CA GLU A 54 12.62 7.65 1.78
C GLU A 54 11.22 7.28 1.29
N ASN A 55 10.41 8.27 0.85
CA ASN A 55 9.09 8.01 0.26
C ASN A 55 9.21 7.14 -1.00
N ARG A 56 10.19 7.41 -1.88
CA ARG A 56 10.47 6.57 -3.05
C ARG A 56 10.89 5.15 -2.67
N ARG A 57 11.73 5.01 -1.64
CA ARG A 57 12.17 3.69 -1.13
C ARG A 57 10.97 2.90 -0.60
N GLN A 58 10.11 3.54 0.18
CA GLN A 58 8.89 2.93 0.74
C GLN A 58 7.91 2.54 -0.35
N LEU A 59 7.65 3.43 -1.32
CA LEU A 59 6.79 3.13 -2.47
C LEU A 59 7.28 1.89 -3.24
N ARG A 60 8.59 1.82 -3.51
CA ARG A 60 9.18 0.65 -4.16
C ARG A 60 8.96 -0.64 -3.35
N GLY A 61 9.11 -0.57 -2.03
CA GLY A 61 8.83 -1.70 -1.13
C GLY A 61 7.38 -2.17 -1.23
N LEU A 62 6.42 -1.25 -1.08
CA LEU A 62 4.99 -1.55 -1.16
C LEU A 62 4.59 -2.17 -2.51
N ILE A 63 5.15 -1.68 -3.63
CA ILE A 63 4.90 -2.25 -4.95
C ILE A 63 5.45 -3.69 -5.05
N LEU A 64 6.64 -3.95 -4.50
CA LEU A 64 7.21 -5.29 -4.49
C LEU A 64 6.39 -6.25 -3.63
N ASP A 65 5.96 -5.82 -2.44
CA ASP A 65 5.15 -6.63 -1.54
C ASP A 65 3.79 -6.96 -2.16
N ALA A 66 3.13 -5.98 -2.81
CA ALA A 66 1.87 -6.21 -3.50
C ALA A 66 2.01 -7.14 -4.71
N ARG A 67 3.11 -7.06 -5.46
CA ARG A 67 3.42 -8.03 -6.53
C ARG A 67 3.58 -9.43 -5.98
N HIS A 68 4.27 -9.56 -4.84
CA HIS A 68 4.41 -10.85 -4.19
C HIS A 68 3.07 -11.41 -3.70
N GLN A 69 2.15 -10.56 -3.21
CA GLN A 69 0.78 -11.01 -2.91
C GLN A 69 0.04 -11.48 -4.17
N ALA A 70 0.20 -10.79 -5.31
CA ALA A 70 -0.41 -11.19 -6.58
C ALA A 70 0.11 -12.55 -7.08
N GLU A 71 1.42 -12.77 -7.00
CA GLU A 71 2.06 -14.07 -7.31
C GLU A 71 1.53 -15.18 -6.38
N ARG A 72 1.42 -14.89 -5.07
CA ARG A 72 0.85 -15.83 -4.10
C ARG A 72 -0.60 -16.18 -4.40
N ILE A 73 -1.43 -15.19 -4.78
CA ILE A 73 -2.82 -15.44 -5.20
C ILE A 73 -2.84 -16.35 -6.43
N GLY A 74 -1.98 -16.11 -7.42
CA GLY A 74 -1.86 -16.96 -8.59
C GLY A 74 -1.59 -18.43 -8.23
N ALA A 75 -0.60 -18.68 -7.38
CA ALA A 75 -0.28 -20.03 -6.92
C ALA A 75 -1.42 -20.68 -6.12
N LEU A 76 -2.13 -19.92 -5.27
CA LEU A 76 -3.28 -20.43 -4.53
C LEU A 76 -4.47 -20.75 -5.44
N LEU A 77 -4.67 -19.98 -6.52
CA LEU A 77 -5.72 -20.26 -7.50
C LEU A 77 -5.44 -21.55 -8.29
N GLU A 78 -4.17 -21.88 -8.54
CA GLU A 78 -3.80 -23.18 -9.13
C GLU A 78 -4.24 -24.34 -8.23
N LEU A 79 -4.04 -24.22 -6.90
CA LEU A 79 -4.48 -25.23 -5.92
C LEU A 79 -6.01 -25.31 -5.81
N VAL A 80 -6.70 -24.15 -5.80
CA VAL A 80 -8.17 -24.13 -5.79
C VAL A 80 -8.77 -24.78 -7.06
N GLY A 81 -8.03 -24.81 -8.17
CA GLY A 81 -8.41 -25.53 -9.37
C GLY A 81 -8.67 -27.03 -9.16
N GLU A 82 -8.11 -27.63 -8.10
CA GLU A 82 -8.43 -29.02 -7.71
C GLU A 82 -9.91 -29.22 -7.36
N LEU A 83 -10.65 -28.15 -7.06
CA LEU A 83 -12.10 -28.18 -6.86
C LEU A 83 -12.85 -28.77 -8.07
N ASP A 84 -12.30 -28.66 -9.29
CA ASP A 84 -12.88 -29.27 -10.50
C ASP A 84 -12.93 -30.81 -10.43
N THR A 85 -12.14 -31.40 -9.53
CA THR A 85 -12.10 -32.85 -9.30
C THR A 85 -13.02 -33.31 -8.18
N VAL A 86 -13.54 -32.37 -7.37
CA VAL A 86 -14.42 -32.67 -6.24
C VAL A 86 -15.85 -32.87 -6.74
N SER A 87 -16.40 -34.05 -6.50
CA SER A 87 -17.75 -34.40 -6.92
C SER A 87 -18.77 -34.28 -5.79
N THR A 88 -20.05 -34.27 -6.13
CA THR A 88 -21.15 -34.19 -5.15
C THR A 88 -21.32 -35.45 -4.31
N ASP A 89 -20.75 -36.56 -4.76
CA ASP A 89 -20.70 -37.85 -4.07
C ASP A 89 -19.40 -38.03 -3.25
N GLU A 90 -18.61 -36.97 -3.06
CA GLU A 90 -17.41 -37.00 -2.23
C GLU A 90 -17.73 -37.51 -0.82
N THR A 91 -16.97 -38.52 -0.41
CA THR A 91 -17.13 -39.19 0.88
C THR A 91 -16.19 -38.60 1.93
N ASP A 92 -15.07 -38.03 1.52
CA ASP A 92 -14.14 -37.34 2.39
C ASP A 92 -14.49 -35.85 2.50
N LEU A 93 -15.23 -35.50 3.55
CA LEU A 93 -15.65 -34.12 3.78
C LEU A 93 -14.51 -33.19 4.22
N SER A 94 -13.31 -33.73 4.52
CA SER A 94 -12.16 -32.90 4.89
C SER A 94 -11.66 -32.06 3.72
N VAL A 95 -11.83 -32.52 2.48
CA VAL A 95 -11.48 -31.80 1.25
C VAL A 95 -12.17 -30.43 1.19
N PHE A 96 -13.43 -30.32 1.61
CA PHE A 96 -14.14 -29.04 1.65
C PHE A 96 -13.53 -28.07 2.67
N GLN A 97 -12.99 -28.58 3.78
CA GLN A 97 -12.32 -27.76 4.80
C GLN A 97 -10.98 -27.25 4.28
N GLU A 98 -10.22 -28.10 3.58
CA GLU A 98 -8.95 -27.72 2.95
C GLU A 98 -9.16 -26.65 1.89
N ILE A 99 -10.15 -26.81 1.01
CA ILE A 99 -10.50 -25.81 0.00
C ILE A 99 -10.96 -24.50 0.65
N ALA A 100 -11.72 -24.56 1.74
CA ALA A 100 -12.11 -23.35 2.48
C ALA A 100 -10.89 -22.59 3.03
N LEU A 101 -9.86 -23.30 3.51
CA LEU A 101 -8.60 -22.68 3.95
C LEU A 101 -7.85 -22.00 2.80
N LEU A 102 -7.83 -22.60 1.61
CA LEU A 102 -7.23 -21.97 0.43
C LEU A 102 -7.92 -20.64 0.07
N PHE A 103 -9.25 -20.60 0.13
CA PHE A 103 -9.99 -19.34 -0.08
C PHE A 103 -9.68 -18.28 0.98
N GLU A 104 -9.53 -18.67 2.25
CA GLU A 104 -9.16 -17.73 3.32
C GLU A 104 -7.73 -17.20 3.11
N ASP A 105 -6.80 -18.03 2.64
CA ASP A 105 -5.45 -17.60 2.28
C ASP A 105 -5.42 -16.62 1.10
N ILE A 106 -6.25 -16.84 0.09
CA ILE A 106 -6.43 -15.90 -1.05
C ILE A 106 -6.94 -14.56 -0.53
N LYS A 107 -8.00 -14.60 0.29
CA LYS A 107 -8.57 -13.39 0.90
C LYS A 107 -7.53 -12.64 1.70
N ALA A 108 -6.75 -13.32 2.54
CA ALA A 108 -5.71 -12.70 3.34
C ALA A 108 -4.60 -12.06 2.47
N ALA A 109 -4.21 -12.71 1.37
CA ALA A 109 -3.24 -12.15 0.42
C ALA A 109 -3.81 -10.92 -0.31
N ALA A 110 -5.08 -10.98 -0.74
CA ALA A 110 -5.76 -9.87 -1.40
C ALA A 110 -5.92 -8.66 -0.46
N THR A 111 -6.26 -8.88 0.82
CA THR A 111 -6.32 -7.82 1.83
C THR A 111 -4.96 -7.14 1.99
N ARG A 112 -3.89 -7.90 2.18
CA ARG A 112 -2.53 -7.33 2.30
C ARG A 112 -2.13 -6.53 1.06
N GLY A 113 -2.36 -7.08 -0.13
CA GLY A 113 -2.06 -6.37 -1.38
C GLY A 113 -2.86 -5.08 -1.53
N SER A 114 -4.13 -5.07 -1.11
CA SER A 114 -4.95 -3.85 -1.11
C SER A 114 -4.43 -2.81 -0.10
N GLU A 115 -4.09 -3.22 1.11
CA GLU A 115 -3.49 -2.36 2.13
C GLU A 115 -2.17 -1.74 1.65
N ASP A 116 -1.31 -2.53 0.99
CA ASP A 116 -0.07 -2.04 0.38
C ASP A 116 -0.34 -0.93 -0.65
N MET A 117 -1.35 -1.11 -1.50
CA MET A 117 -1.70 -0.12 -2.53
C MET A 117 -2.35 1.13 -1.95
N VAL A 118 -3.18 1.00 -0.91
CA VAL A 118 -3.74 2.16 -0.19
C VAL A 118 -2.61 2.97 0.46
N ARG A 119 -1.64 2.30 1.10
CA ARG A 119 -0.46 2.97 1.67
C ARG A 119 0.38 3.65 0.59
N ALA A 120 0.59 2.99 -0.54
CA ALA A 120 1.36 3.52 -1.67
C ALA A 120 0.72 4.80 -2.23
N ALA A 121 -0.60 4.81 -2.43
CA ALA A 121 -1.34 5.99 -2.87
C ALA A 121 -1.22 7.17 -1.90
N GLY A 122 -1.01 6.89 -0.61
CA GLY A 122 -0.74 7.91 0.40
C GLY A 122 0.66 8.53 0.34
N LEU A 123 1.63 7.93 -0.37
CA LEU A 123 3.01 8.43 -0.44
C LEU A 123 3.27 9.39 -1.62
N ASP A 124 2.49 9.30 -2.70
CA ASP A 124 2.75 10.02 -3.97
C ASP A 124 2.38 11.51 -3.93
N LEU A 125 1.71 11.99 -2.89
CA LEU A 125 1.17 13.36 -2.83
C LEU A 125 2.22 14.45 -2.54
N HIS A 126 3.48 14.08 -2.25
CA HIS A 126 4.55 15.03 -1.85
C HIS A 126 5.71 15.11 -2.85
N GLY A 127 5.70 14.32 -3.94
CA GLY A 127 6.84 14.19 -4.86
C GLY A 127 6.75 14.99 -6.16
N GLY A 128 5.65 15.71 -6.42
CA GLY A 128 5.28 16.22 -7.74
C GLY A 128 5.22 17.74 -7.95
N GLN A 129 5.70 18.57 -7.02
CA GLN A 129 5.81 20.02 -7.23
C GLN A 129 7.26 20.48 -7.18
N ALA A 130 7.98 20.25 -8.28
CA ALA A 130 9.17 21.00 -8.65
C ALA A 130 9.37 20.89 -10.17
N ALA A 131 8.65 21.73 -10.91
CA ALA A 131 8.99 22.16 -12.25
C ALA A 131 8.55 23.62 -12.40
#